data_AF-A0A7G9GRF0-F1
#
_entry.id   AF-A0A7G9GRF0-F1
#
_cell.length_a   1.000
_cell.length_b   1.000
_cell.length_c   1.000
_cell.angle_alpha   90.00
_cell.angle_beta   90.00
_cell.angle_gamma   90.00
#
_symmetry.space_group_name_H-M   'P 1'
#
loop_
_entity.id
_entity.type
_entity.pdbx_description
1 polymer ?
#
loop_
_entity_poly.entity_id
_entity_poly.type
_entity_poly.pdbx_seq_one_letter_code
_entity_poly.pdbx_strand_id
1 'polypeptide(L)'
;MYGIFVIETKNYKGWITGNEKGEYWTQNIYGNKHQFKNPIRQNYGHKKALEALFDEPVRFIPIVAFSTEADLKVHIEKEHVIYIKNIVKCIKQLSVDKCYDMDQVRVMKHVIEKNQLKEKQERKDHITNTRKNIKLTNEKIKGNICPRCGGTLVLRKGKYGTFYGCSNYPKCRYTINSKNLK
;
A
#
# COMPACT_ATOMS: atom_id res chain seq x y z
N MET A 1 -6.01 25.17 14.70
CA MET A 1 -5.45 24.47 13.52
C MET A 1 -6.21 24.92 12.28
N TYR A 2 -5.56 24.98 11.12
CA TYR A 2 -6.12 25.50 9.85
C TYR A 2 -6.72 24.40 8.95
N GLY A 3 -6.57 23.14 9.36
CA GLY A 3 -6.92 21.95 8.60
C GLY A 3 -5.91 20.84 8.87
N ILE A 4 -6.18 19.65 8.34
CA ILE A 4 -5.25 18.53 8.35
C ILE A 4 -4.58 18.45 6.98
N PHE A 5 -3.27 18.67 6.94
CA PHE A 5 -2.47 18.57 5.72
C PHE A 5 -2.10 17.10 5.47
N VAL A 6 -2.50 16.58 4.31
CA VAL A 6 -2.19 15.21 3.88
C VAL A 6 -1.05 15.27 2.88
N ILE A 7 0.16 15.04 3.37
CA ILE A 7 1.39 15.27 2.59
C ILE A 7 1.95 13.92 2.11
N GLU A 8 1.95 13.72 0.79
CA GLU A 8 2.57 12.57 0.16
C GLU A 8 3.92 13.00 -0.45
N THR A 9 5.02 12.41 0.04
CA THR A 9 6.36 12.69 -0.47
C THR A 9 6.79 11.66 -1.50
N LYS A 10 7.43 12.12 -2.57
CA LYS A 10 7.99 11.29 -3.63
C LYS A 10 9.47 11.58 -3.80
N ASN A 11 10.31 10.59 -3.54
CA ASN A 11 11.75 10.69 -3.72
C ASN A 11 12.17 10.15 -5.10
N TYR A 12 11.81 10.89 -6.15
CA TYR A 12 12.17 10.54 -7.54
C TYR A 12 13.25 11.48 -8.07
N LYS A 13 13.94 11.05 -9.11
CA LYS A 13 14.93 11.84 -9.86
C LYS A 13 14.61 11.86 -11.34
N GLY A 14 15.19 12.81 -12.07
CA GLY A 14 15.00 12.94 -13.51
C GLY A 14 13.63 13.50 -13.86
N TRP A 15 13.22 13.38 -15.12
CA TRP A 15 11.99 14.01 -15.59
C TRP A 15 10.77 13.27 -15.09
N ILE A 16 9.81 14.02 -14.56
CA ILE A 16 8.51 13.50 -14.16
C ILE A 16 7.45 14.10 -15.06
N THR A 17 6.75 13.26 -15.81
CA THR A 17 5.65 13.65 -16.70
C THR A 17 4.36 12.94 -16.32
N GLY A 18 3.24 13.56 -16.61
CA GLY A 18 1.92 13.07 -16.22
C GLY A 18 0.87 14.16 -16.30
N ASN A 19 -0.37 13.80 -15.98
CA ASN A 19 -1.49 14.72 -15.88
C ASN A 19 -2.36 14.37 -14.67
N GLU A 20 -3.16 15.32 -14.20
CA GLU A 20 -3.96 15.16 -12.97
C GLU A 20 -4.92 13.96 -13.00
N LYS A 21 -5.57 13.72 -14.14
CA LYS A 21 -6.63 12.70 -14.26
C LYS A 21 -6.09 11.30 -14.55
N GLY A 22 -4.87 11.21 -15.08
CA GLY A 22 -4.23 9.98 -15.51
C GLY A 22 -4.04 8.98 -14.37
N GLU A 23 -4.10 7.68 -14.68
CA GLU A 23 -3.88 6.65 -13.67
C GLU A 23 -2.41 6.54 -13.24
N TYR A 24 -1.50 6.79 -14.19
CA TYR A 24 -0.06 6.67 -14.02
C TYR A 24 0.65 7.94 -14.47
N TRP A 25 1.75 8.23 -13.79
CA TRP A 25 2.77 9.17 -14.22
C TRP A 25 4.02 8.41 -14.65
N THR A 26 4.92 9.08 -15.35
CA THR A 26 6.16 8.48 -15.86
C THR A 26 7.37 9.21 -15.30
N GLN A 27 8.31 8.44 -14.78
CA GLN A 27 9.66 8.89 -14.47
C GLN A 27 10.56 8.53 -15.65
N ASN A 28 11.38 9.47 -16.11
CA ASN A 28 12.40 9.26 -17.12
C ASN A 28 13.79 9.61 -16.56
N ILE A 29 14.67 8.61 -16.49
CA ILE A 29 16.08 8.75 -16.10
C ILE A 29 16.94 8.36 -17.29
N TYR A 30 17.60 9.34 -17.92
CA TYR A 30 18.50 9.14 -19.06
C TYR A 30 17.91 8.28 -20.18
N GLY A 31 16.62 8.45 -20.49
CA GLY A 31 15.89 7.71 -21.53
C GLY A 31 15.13 6.49 -21.02
N ASN A 32 15.46 5.98 -19.83
CA ASN A 32 14.77 4.84 -19.21
C ASN A 32 13.48 5.32 -18.55
N LYS A 33 12.35 4.83 -19.05
CA LYS A 33 11.00 5.22 -18.59
C LYS A 33 10.42 4.18 -17.67
N HIS A 34 9.95 4.62 -16.50
CA HIS A 34 9.24 3.81 -15.54
C HIS A 34 7.92 4.47 -15.16
N GLN A 35 6.83 3.74 -15.32
CA GLN A 35 5.52 4.20 -14.87
C GLN A 35 5.36 3.97 -13.37
N PHE A 36 4.70 4.92 -12.71
CA PHE A 36 4.29 4.81 -11.32
C PHE A 36 2.88 5.38 -11.16
N LYS A 37 2.16 4.95 -10.13
CA LYS A 37 0.80 5.42 -9.88
C LYS A 37 0.79 6.93 -9.68
N ASN A 38 -0.21 7.59 -10.24
CA ASN A 38 -0.37 9.04 -10.12
C ASN A 38 -0.45 9.43 -8.63
N PRO A 39 0.48 10.26 -8.13
CA PRO A 39 0.57 10.60 -6.72
C PRO A 39 -0.61 11.47 -6.24
N ILE A 40 -1.25 12.24 -7.12
CA ILE A 40 -2.46 12.99 -6.78
C ILE A 40 -3.59 12.02 -6.42
N ARG A 41 -3.74 10.96 -7.21
CA ARG A 41 -4.77 9.93 -6.97
C ARG A 41 -4.46 9.10 -5.73
N GLN A 42 -3.17 8.81 -5.48
CA GLN A 42 -2.74 8.15 -4.25
C GLN A 42 -3.08 9.00 -3.02
N ASN A 43 -2.73 10.29 -3.06
CA ASN A 43 -2.99 11.21 -1.97
C ASN A 43 -4.49 11.45 -1.75
N TYR A 44 -5.29 11.49 -2.83
CA TYR A 44 -6.75 11.52 -2.72
C TYR A 44 -7.29 10.29 -1.96
N GLY A 45 -6.74 9.10 -2.22
CA GLY A 45 -7.08 7.90 -1.46
C GLY A 45 -6.73 8.01 0.03
N HIS A 46 -5.54 8.54 0.35
CA HIS A 46 -5.14 8.81 1.74
C HIS A 46 -6.07 9.81 2.43
N LYS A 47 -6.41 10.91 1.76
CA LYS A 47 -7.41 11.88 2.22
C LYS A 47 -8.75 11.21 2.50
N LYS A 48 -9.27 10.40 1.56
CA LYS A 48 -10.57 9.73 1.70
C LYS A 48 -10.60 8.74 2.87
N ALA A 49 -9.51 8.00 3.08
CA ALA A 49 -9.38 7.10 4.23
C ALA A 49 -9.40 7.88 5.55
N LEU A 50 -8.75 9.04 5.61
CA LEU A 50 -8.79 9.90 6.80
C LEU A 50 -10.16 10.55 7.00
N GLU A 51 -10.82 11.02 5.94
CA GLU A 51 -12.18 11.58 6.01
C GLU A 51 -13.17 10.57 6.63
N ALA A 52 -13.05 9.29 6.28
CA ALA A 52 -13.91 8.22 6.81
C ALA A 52 -13.73 7.94 8.31
N LEU A 53 -12.72 8.51 8.97
CA LEU A 53 -12.53 8.38 10.42
C LEU A 53 -13.39 9.35 11.24
N PHE A 54 -14.00 10.34 10.60
CA PHE A 54 -14.70 11.43 11.25
C PHE A 54 -16.16 11.44 10.82
N ASP A 55 -17.06 11.52 11.81
CA ASP A 55 -18.51 11.64 11.55
C ASP A 55 -18.87 13.06 11.06
N GLU A 56 -18.11 14.06 11.50
CA GLU A 56 -18.27 15.47 11.12
C GLU A 56 -17.23 15.89 10.07
N PRO A 57 -17.56 16.83 9.17
CA PRO A 57 -16.66 17.24 8.09
C PRO A 57 -15.40 17.93 8.61
N VAL A 58 -14.24 17.30 8.36
CA VAL A 58 -12.91 17.86 8.66
C VAL A 58 -12.26 18.39 7.38
N ARG A 59 -11.65 19.58 7.46
CA ARG A 59 -10.93 20.21 6.34
C ARG A 59 -9.59 19.51 6.12
N PHE A 60 -9.51 18.69 5.07
CA PHE A 60 -8.26 18.07 4.60
C PHE A 60 -7.67 18.79 3.38
N ILE A 61 -6.37 19.06 3.43
CA ILE A 61 -5.62 19.78 2.40
C ILE A 61 -4.54 18.84 1.83
N PRO A 62 -4.73 18.26 0.63
CA PRO A 62 -3.76 17.35 0.03
C PRO A 62 -2.56 18.12 -0.56
N ILE A 63 -1.35 17.62 -0.33
CA ILE A 63 -0.11 18.14 -0.91
C ILE A 63 0.74 16.97 -1.39
N VAL A 64 1.13 16.98 -2.66
CA VAL A 64 2.13 16.06 -3.21
C VAL A 64 3.46 16.80 -3.30
N ALA A 65 4.51 16.25 -2.69
CA ALA A 65 5.81 16.89 -2.64
C ALA A 65 6.91 16.01 -3.23
N PHE A 66 7.59 16.48 -4.26
CA PHE A 66 8.70 15.79 -4.91
C PHE A 66 10.06 16.29 -4.42
N SER A 67 11.06 15.40 -4.37
CA SER A 67 12.45 15.82 -4.13
C SER A 67 12.93 16.79 -5.21
N THR A 68 13.96 17.56 -4.88
CA THR A 68 14.53 18.56 -5.82
C THR A 68 15.32 17.94 -6.96
N GLU A 69 15.59 16.64 -6.91
CA GLU A 69 16.23 15.88 -8.00
C GLU A 69 15.26 15.51 -9.12
N ALA A 70 13.94 15.61 -8.85
CA ALA A 70 12.92 15.49 -9.87
C ALA A 70 12.82 16.81 -10.65
N ASP A 71 12.72 16.70 -11.97
CA ASP A 71 12.35 17.81 -12.85
C ASP A 71 10.89 17.62 -13.26
N LEU A 72 9.99 18.34 -12.60
CA LEU A 72 8.56 18.24 -12.82
C LEU A 72 8.17 18.88 -14.16
N LYS A 73 7.82 18.05 -15.14
CA LYS A 73 7.26 18.41 -16.44
C LYS A 73 5.76 18.13 -16.48
N VAL A 74 5.04 18.62 -15.48
CA VAL A 74 3.59 18.46 -15.31
C VAL A 74 2.91 19.80 -15.24
N HIS A 75 1.70 19.89 -15.78
CA HIS A 75 0.82 21.04 -15.60
C HIS A 75 -0.33 20.65 -14.66
N ILE A 76 -0.44 21.36 -13.54
CA ILE A 76 -1.38 21.08 -12.46
C ILE A 76 -2.16 22.37 -12.20
N GLU A 77 -3.47 22.30 -12.30
CA GLU A 77 -4.40 23.43 -12.18
C GLU A 77 -4.97 23.53 -10.77
N LYS A 78 -5.34 22.40 -10.16
CA LYS A 78 -6.17 22.38 -8.94
C LYS A 78 -5.43 21.90 -7.70
N GLU A 79 -4.49 20.99 -7.87
CA GLU A 79 -3.86 20.28 -6.75
C GLU A 79 -2.50 20.88 -6.39
N HIS A 80 -2.07 20.68 -5.14
CA HIS A 80 -0.77 21.19 -4.68
C HIS A 80 0.34 20.18 -4.96
N VAL A 81 0.90 20.21 -6.17
CA VAL A 81 2.10 19.44 -6.53
C VAL A 81 3.32 20.37 -6.49
N ILE A 82 4.19 20.15 -5.52
CA ILE A 82 5.30 21.06 -5.21
C ILE A 82 6.60 20.29 -5.01
N TYR A 83 7.70 21.03 -4.82
CA TYR A 83 8.95 20.47 -4.32
C TYR A 83 8.95 20.42 -2.79
N ILE A 84 9.62 19.42 -2.21
CA ILE A 84 9.76 19.22 -0.75
C ILE A 84 10.26 20.48 -0.05
N LYS A 85 11.24 21.18 -0.63
CA LYS A 85 11.77 22.45 -0.09
C LYS A 85 10.70 23.54 0.08
N ASN A 86 9.58 23.46 -0.63
CA ASN A 86 8.50 24.45 -0.61
C ASN A 86 7.34 24.08 0.32
N ILE A 87 7.37 22.92 1.01
CA ILE A 87 6.26 22.47 1.87
C ILE A 87 5.92 23.51 2.93
N VAL A 88 6.90 24.01 3.68
CA VAL A 88 6.66 25.00 4.75
C VAL A 88 6.02 26.28 4.20
N LYS A 89 6.49 26.76 3.04
CA LYS A 89 5.92 27.94 2.37
C LYS A 89 4.46 27.69 1.96
N CYS A 90 4.18 26.53 1.35
CA CYS A 90 2.84 26.13 0.92
C CYS A 90 1.87 26.02 2.10
N ILE A 91 2.27 25.35 3.19
CA ILE A 91 1.45 25.23 4.41
C ILE A 91 1.10 26.61 4.97
N LYS A 92 2.07 27.53 5.05
CA LYS A 92 1.82 28.90 5.53
C LYS A 92 0.82 29.64 4.65
N GLN A 93 0.93 29.52 3.33
CA GLN A 93 0.00 30.16 2.38
C GLN A 93 -1.42 29.61 2.47
N LEU A 94 -1.57 28.32 2.74
CA LEU A 94 -2.86 27.65 2.87
C LEU A 94 -3.49 27.78 4.27
N SER A 95 -2.69 28.23 5.25
CA SER A 95 -3.11 28.47 6.63
C SER A 95 -3.71 29.87 6.79
N VAL A 96 -4.80 30.13 6.06
CA VAL A 96 -5.44 31.46 6.00
C VAL A 96 -6.40 31.68 7.17
N ASP A 97 -7.34 30.76 7.42
CA ASP A 97 -8.34 30.89 8.49
C ASP A 97 -8.23 29.77 9.52
N LYS A 98 -8.11 30.14 10.80
CA LYS A 98 -8.09 29.18 11.90
C LYS A 98 -9.49 28.60 12.06
N CYS A 99 -9.67 27.34 11.65
CA CYS A 99 -10.96 26.67 11.67
C CYS A 99 -11.17 25.72 12.87
N TYR A 100 -10.12 25.43 13.63
CA TYR A 100 -10.21 24.54 14.80
C TYR A 100 -9.52 25.11 16.04
N ASP A 101 -10.16 24.94 17.19
CA ASP A 101 -9.58 25.19 18.51
C ASP A 101 -8.67 24.03 18.98
N MET A 102 -8.13 24.14 20.20
CA MET A 102 -7.20 23.14 20.74
C MET A 102 -7.90 21.85 21.20
N ASP A 103 -9.17 21.89 21.55
CA ASP A 103 -9.93 20.72 21.98
C ASP A 103 -10.33 19.87 20.78
N GLN A 104 -10.83 20.53 19.73
CA GLN A 104 -11.07 19.91 18.43
C GLN A 104 -9.79 19.26 17.88
N VAL A 105 -8.65 19.95 17.97
CA VAL A 105 -7.35 19.39 17.55
C VAL A 105 -6.97 18.16 18.36
N ARG A 106 -7.16 18.19 19.68
CA ARG A 106 -6.88 17.05 20.56
C ARG A 106 -7.73 15.84 20.21
N VAL A 107 -9.03 16.04 19.97
CA VAL A 107 -9.95 14.99 19.53
C VAL A 107 -9.51 14.42 18.18
N MET A 108 -9.21 15.27 17.20
CA MET A 108 -8.78 14.81 15.87
C MET A 108 -7.50 13.99 15.92
N LYS A 109 -6.51 14.45 16.70
CA LYS A 109 -5.26 13.73 16.92
C LYS A 109 -5.54 12.35 17.52
N HIS A 110 -6.38 12.28 18.56
CA HIS A 110 -6.70 11.03 19.23
C HIS A 110 -7.36 10.01 18.29
N VAL A 111 -8.32 10.45 17.45
CA VAL A 111 -8.99 9.59 16.46
C VAL A 111 -7.97 8.99 15.48
N ILE A 112 -7.08 9.82 14.93
CA ILE A 112 -6.06 9.38 13.97
C ILE A 112 -5.07 8.39 14.61
N GLU A 113 -4.57 8.71 15.81
CA GLU A 113 -3.63 7.85 16.53
C GLU A 113 -4.24 6.49 16.88
N LYS A 114 -5.50 6.47 17.33
CA LYS A 114 -6.23 5.24 17.62
C LYS A 114 -6.38 4.36 16.36
N ASN A 115 -6.69 4.96 15.21
CA ASN A 115 -6.78 4.21 13.95
C ASN A 115 -5.42 3.61 13.54
N GLN A 116 -4.33 4.38 13.66
CA GLN A 116 -2.98 3.88 13.34
C GLN A 116 -2.57 2.69 14.22
N LEU A 117 -2.91 2.71 15.51
CA LEU A 117 -2.66 1.59 16.43
C LEU A 117 -3.46 0.35 16.03
N LYS A 118 -4.74 0.51 15.69
CA LYS A 118 -5.62 -0.57 15.23
C LYS A 118 -5.06 -1.23 13.96
N GLU A 119 -4.74 -0.46 12.93
CA GLU A 119 -4.16 -0.98 11.67
C GLU A 119 -2.81 -1.69 11.90
N LYS A 120 -1.97 -1.18 12.82
CA LYS A 120 -0.69 -1.81 13.16
C LYS A 120 -0.91 -3.18 13.80
N GLN A 121 -1.90 -3.29 14.69
CA GLN A 121 -2.22 -4.56 15.35
C GLN A 121 -2.82 -5.56 14.36
N GLU A 122 -3.81 -5.15 13.57
CA GLU A 122 -4.43 -6.01 12.54
C GLU A 122 -3.40 -6.54 11.52
N ARG A 123 -2.44 -5.70 11.12
CA ARG A 123 -1.34 -6.11 10.24
C ARG A 123 -0.41 -7.14 10.90
N LYS A 124 -0.08 -6.96 12.18
CA LYS A 124 0.72 -7.94 12.95
C LYS A 124 -0.02 -9.27 13.04
N ASP A 125 -1.32 -9.23 13.31
CA ASP A 125 -2.16 -10.43 13.42
C ASP A 125 -2.26 -11.14 12.07
N HIS A 126 -2.44 -10.39 10.98
CA HIS A 126 -2.44 -10.95 9.61
C HIS A 126 -1.11 -11.63 9.26
N ILE A 127 0.02 -10.99 9.53
CA ILE A 127 1.35 -11.57 9.30
C ILE A 127 1.55 -12.84 10.16
N THR A 128 1.14 -12.79 11.42
CA THR A 128 1.27 -13.92 12.35
C THR A 128 0.42 -15.11 11.91
N ASN A 129 -0.84 -14.87 11.55
CA ASN A 129 -1.75 -15.90 11.05
C ASN A 129 -1.25 -16.49 9.73
N THR A 130 -0.75 -15.66 8.81
CA THR A 130 -0.16 -16.11 7.54
C THR A 130 1.05 -17.02 7.79
N ARG A 131 1.98 -16.62 8.66
CA ARG A 131 3.15 -17.44 9.04
C ARG A 131 2.74 -18.76 9.69
N LYS A 132 1.75 -18.73 10.59
CA LYS A 132 1.21 -19.93 11.24
C LYS A 132 0.60 -20.89 10.22
N ASN A 133 -0.20 -20.38 9.28
CA ASN A 133 -0.82 -21.19 8.23
C ASN A 133 0.21 -21.79 7.27
N ILE A 134 1.26 -21.03 6.91
CA ILE A 134 2.38 -21.55 6.11
C ILE A 134 3.10 -22.66 6.88
N LYS A 135 3.40 -22.46 8.17
CA LYS A 135 4.06 -23.47 9.02
C LYS A 135 3.23 -24.75 9.09
N LEU A 136 1.93 -24.65 9.38
CA LEU A 136 1.01 -25.78 9.44
C LEU A 136 0.90 -26.51 8.09
N THR A 137 0.86 -25.76 6.99
CA THR A 137 0.86 -26.32 5.63
C THR A 137 2.13 -27.11 5.36
N ASN A 138 3.30 -26.57 5.73
CA ASN A 138 4.58 -27.23 5.56
C ASN A 138 4.73 -28.46 6.45
N GLU A 139 4.24 -28.41 7.69
CA GLU A 139 4.21 -29.57 8.60
C GLU A 139 3.32 -30.69 8.04
N LYS A 140 2.14 -30.37 7.51
CA LYS A 140 1.29 -31.33 6.81
C LYS A 140 2.02 -31.94 5.61
N ILE A 141 2.66 -31.13 4.77
CA ILE A 141 3.42 -31.60 3.61
C ILE A 141 4.57 -32.54 4.04
N LYS A 142 5.36 -32.17 5.07
CA LYS A 142 6.42 -33.01 5.63
C LYS A 142 5.90 -34.34 6.17
N GLY A 143 4.72 -34.34 6.76
CA GLY A 143 4.01 -35.55 7.19
C GLY A 143 3.33 -36.33 6.08
N ASN A 144 3.57 -36.01 4.80
CA ASN A 144 2.87 -36.58 3.65
C ASN A 144 1.33 -36.42 3.71
N ILE A 145 0.84 -35.31 4.27
CA ILE A 145 -0.57 -34.96 4.38
C ILE A 145 -0.88 -33.81 3.42
N CYS A 146 -1.93 -33.96 2.62
CA CYS A 146 -2.41 -32.94 1.72
C CYS A 146 -3.00 -31.76 2.52
N PRO A 147 -2.45 -30.54 2.36
CA PRO A 147 -2.93 -29.38 3.13
C PRO A 147 -4.34 -28.93 2.73
N ARG A 148 -4.82 -29.34 1.54
CA ARG A 148 -6.14 -28.95 1.01
C ARG A 148 -7.28 -29.82 1.55
N CYS A 149 -7.07 -31.12 1.72
CA CYS A 149 -8.16 -32.05 2.10
C CYS A 149 -7.80 -33.09 3.16
N GLY A 150 -6.55 -33.11 3.65
CA GLY A 150 -6.10 -34.07 4.66
C GLY A 150 -5.74 -35.46 4.14
N GLY A 151 -6.03 -35.81 2.88
CA GLY A 151 -5.60 -37.09 2.29
C GLY A 151 -4.07 -37.21 2.14
N THR A 152 -3.55 -38.42 2.01
CA THR A 152 -2.09 -38.65 1.89
C THR A 152 -1.52 -38.09 0.58
N LEU A 153 -0.31 -37.53 0.63
CA LEU A 153 0.48 -37.16 -0.54
C LEU A 153 1.27 -38.38 -1.03
N VAL A 154 1.09 -38.75 -2.30
CA VAL A 154 1.73 -39.92 -2.91
C VAL A 154 2.61 -39.48 -4.07
N LEU A 155 3.80 -40.08 -4.19
CA LEU A 155 4.72 -39.82 -5.29
C LEU A 155 4.15 -40.39 -6.60
N ARG A 156 4.11 -39.56 -7.64
CA ARG A 156 3.61 -39.89 -8.99
C ARG A 156 4.64 -39.47 -10.04
N LYS A 157 4.61 -40.14 -11.19
CA LYS A 157 5.45 -39.81 -12.37
C LYS A 157 4.57 -39.16 -13.44
N GLY A 158 4.92 -37.95 -13.86
CA GLY A 158 4.26 -37.22 -14.93
C GLY A 158 5.20 -36.91 -16.10
N LYS A 159 4.68 -36.22 -17.12
CA LYS A 159 5.42 -35.83 -18.33
C LYS A 159 6.70 -35.04 -18.02
N TYR A 160 6.69 -34.21 -16.97
CA TYR A 160 7.79 -33.30 -16.60
C TYR A 160 8.63 -33.80 -15.41
N GLY A 161 8.50 -35.08 -15.03
CA GLY A 161 9.20 -35.68 -13.89
C GLY A 161 8.27 -36.10 -12.75
N THR A 162 8.84 -36.34 -11.58
CA THR A 162 8.10 -36.82 -10.40
C THR A 162 7.50 -35.67 -9.59
N PHE A 163 6.33 -35.90 -9.01
CA PHE A 163 5.63 -34.95 -8.14
C PHE A 163 4.84 -35.68 -7.08
N TYR A 164 4.53 -35.03 -5.96
CA TYR A 164 3.58 -35.57 -4.99
C TYR A 164 2.18 -35.08 -5.32
N GLY A 165 1.22 -36.00 -5.46
CA GLY A 165 -0.19 -35.70 -5.67
C GLY A 165 -1.05 -36.24 -4.54
N CYS A 166 -2.20 -35.63 -4.27
CA CYS A 166 -3.13 -36.14 -3.28
C CYS A 166 -3.70 -37.51 -3.67
N SER A 167 -3.85 -38.42 -2.69
CA SER A 167 -4.48 -39.73 -2.85
C SER A 167 -5.95 -39.62 -3.26
N ASN A 168 -6.64 -38.56 -2.81
CA ASN A 168 -8.06 -38.31 -3.09
C ASN A 168 -8.34 -37.75 -4.50
N TYR A 169 -7.37 -37.79 -5.42
CA TYR A 169 -7.62 -37.51 -6.83
C TYR A 169 -8.68 -38.49 -7.38
N PRO A 170 -9.69 -38.04 -8.17
CA PRO A 170 -9.81 -36.73 -8.80
C PRO A 170 -10.46 -35.62 -7.96
N LYS A 171 -11.04 -35.94 -6.80
CA LYS A 171 -11.76 -35.00 -5.93
C LYS A 171 -10.84 -33.93 -5.32
N CYS A 172 -9.57 -34.27 -5.09
CA CYS A 172 -8.54 -33.30 -4.71
C CYS A 172 -7.38 -33.31 -5.71
N ARG A 173 -7.18 -32.18 -6.41
CA ARG A 173 -6.12 -31.99 -7.41
C ARG A 173 -4.87 -31.28 -6.87
N TYR A 174 -4.65 -31.30 -5.56
CA TYR A 174 -3.45 -30.70 -4.98
C TYR A 174 -2.20 -31.49 -5.40
N THR A 175 -1.18 -30.78 -5.86
CA THR A 175 0.11 -31.34 -6.27
C THR A 175 1.25 -30.45 -5.79
N ILE A 176 2.40 -31.05 -5.47
CA ILE A 176 3.63 -30.33 -5.13
C ILE A 176 4.82 -30.99 -5.84
N ASN A 177 5.78 -30.19 -6.27
CA ASN A 177 6.98 -30.69 -6.92
C ASN A 177 7.83 -31.50 -5.94
N SER A 178 8.34 -32.66 -6.35
CA SER A 178 9.16 -33.55 -5.51
C SER A 178 10.47 -32.90 -5.05
N LYS A 179 10.95 -31.88 -5.76
CA LYS A 179 12.14 -31.08 -5.38
C LYS A 179 11.89 -30.16 -4.18
N ASN A 180 10.64 -29.84 -3.85
CA ASN A 180 10.29 -28.90 -2.77
C ASN A 180 10.09 -29.60 -1.40
N LEU A 181 10.41 -30.89 -1.32
CA LEU A 181 10.28 -31.73 -0.12
C LEU A 181 11.63 -32.22 0.45
N LYS A 182 12.75 -31.82 -0.17
CA LYS A 182 14.11 -32.08 0.34
C LYS A 182 14.62 -30.89 1.14
#